data_AF-A0A2N2TMS5-F1
#
_entry.id   AF-A0A2N2TMS5-F1
#
_cell.length_a   1.000
_cell.length_b   1.000
_cell.length_c   1.000
_cell.angle_alpha   90.00
_cell.angle_beta   90.00
_cell.angle_gamma   90.00
#
_symmetry.space_group_name_H-M   'P 1'
#
loop_
_entity.id
_entity.type
_entity.pdbx_description
1 polymer ?
#
loop_
_entity_poly.entity_id
_entity_poly.type
_entity_poly.pdbx_seq_one_letter_code
_entity_poly.pdbx_strand_id
1 'polypeptide(L)' 'MYAGDHNPPHFHVLAHDGTEALIDLASLRVLNGSLRPPVLKEALAWAGQNIGLLATKWKELNP' A
#
# COMPACT_ATOMS: atom_id res chain seq x y z
N MET A 1 -2.56 2.18 5.51
CA MET A 1 -1.75 3.24 6.13
C MET A 1 -2.44 3.57 7.41
N TYR A 2 -1.72 3.39 8.50
CA TYR A 2 -2.15 3.70 9.85
C TYR A 2 -1.22 4.76 10.42
N ALA A 3 -1.67 5.42 11.49
CA ALA A 3 -0.83 6.36 12.21
C ALA A 3 0.23 5.60 13.02
N GLY A 4 1.49 6.05 12.94
CA GLY A 4 2.62 5.37 13.57
C GLY A 4 3.15 4.16 12.80
N ASP A 5 2.78 3.98 11.53
CA ASP A 5 3.46 3.03 10.65
C ASP A 5 4.93 3.45 10.47
N HIS A 6 5.80 2.47 10.23
CA HIS A 6 7.25 2.68 10.16
C HIS A 6 7.81 2.52 8.75
N ASN A 7 9.03 3.00 8.55
CA ASN A 7 9.73 2.93 7.26
C ASN A 7 10.05 1.48 6.85
N PRO A 8 10.12 1.19 5.53
CA PRO A 8 9.91 2.12 4.43
C PRO A 8 8.42 2.54 4.29
N PRO A 9 8.13 3.72 3.72
CA PRO A 9 6.76 4.14 3.48
C PRO A 9 5.97 3.08 2.70
N HIS A 10 4.81 2.70 3.21
CA HIS A 10 4.00 1.65 2.60
C HIS A 10 2.52 1.91 2.75
N PHE A 11 1.70 1.20 2.00
CA PHE A 11 0.26 1.15 2.21
C PHE A 11 -0.24 -0.29 2.29
N HIS A 12 -1.39 -0.45 2.93
CA HIS A 12 -2.02 -1.74 3.15
C HIS A 12 -3.10 -1.94 2.10
N VAL A 13 -3.16 -3.14 1.54
CA VAL A 13 -4.25 -3.58 0.68
C VAL A 13 -4.91 -4.76 1.37
N LEU A 14 -6.13 -4.54 1.88
CA LEU A 14 -6.96 -5.56 2.49
C LEU A 14 -7.99 -6.06 1.48
N ALA A 15 -7.92 -7.34 1.13
CA ALA A 15 -8.87 -7.98 0.24
C ALA A 15 -10.16 -8.41 0.98
N HIS A 16 -11.23 -8.64 0.22
CA HIS A 16 -12.52 -9.09 0.75
C HIS A 16 -12.45 -10.45 1.47
N ASP A 17 -11.47 -11.29 1.13
CA ASP A 17 -11.23 -12.59 1.78
C ASP A 17 -10.39 -12.46 3.07
N GLY A 18 -10.10 -11.23 3.50
CA GLY A 18 -9.34 -10.92 4.71
C GLY A 18 -7.82 -11.02 4.54
N THR A 19 -7.33 -11.39 3.35
CA THR A 19 -5.88 -11.37 3.07
C THR A 19 -5.37 -9.94 2.92
N GLU A 20 -4.14 -9.72 3.37
CA GLU A 20 -3.50 -8.41 3.34
C GLU A 20 -2.12 -8.47 2.69
N ALA A 21 -1.75 -7.40 2.00
CA ALA A 21 -0.36 -7.13 1.64
C ALA A 21 0.03 -5.68 1.93
N LEU A 22 1.28 -5.50 2.34
CA LEU A 22 1.94 -4.22 2.49
C LEU A 22 2.71 -3.94 1.20
N ILE A 23 2.44 -2.79 0.59
CA ILE A 23 3.04 -2.38 -0.67
C ILE A 23 3.93 -1.17 -0.43
N ASP A 24 5.19 -1.26 -0.85
CA ASP A 24 6.13 -0.14 -0.82
C ASP A 24 5.63 1.01 -1.70
N LEU A 25 5.61 2.22 -1.15
CA LEU A 25 5.10 3.41 -1.83
C LEU A 25 5.98 3.82 -3.02
N ALA A 26 7.29 3.60 -2.94
CA ALA A 26 8.24 4.08 -3.95
C ALA A 26 8.34 3.14 -5.16
N SER A 27 8.40 1.83 -4.90
CA SER A 27 8.64 0.80 -5.91
C SER A 27 7.39 0.03 -6.31
N LEU A 28 6.28 0.18 -5.58
CA LEU A 28 5.06 -0.60 -5.76
C LEU A 28 5.28 -2.12 -5.67
N ARG A 29 6.28 -2.53 -4.89
CA ARG A 29 6.57 -3.94 -4.61
C ARG A 29 5.91 -4.37 -3.31
N VAL A 30 5.51 -5.64 -3.26
CA VAL A 30 5.05 -6.26 -2.02
C VAL A 30 6.23 -6.35 -1.06
N LEU A 31 6.06 -5.78 0.14
CA LEU A 31 7.01 -5.88 1.26
C LEU A 31 6.69 -7.06 2.16
N ASN A 32 5.40 -7.28 2.44
CA ASN A 32 4.93 -8.35 3.29
C ASN A 32 3.51 -8.77 2.89
N GLY A 33 3.13 -10.01 3.23
CA GLY A 33 1.84 -10.58 2.90
C GLY A 33 1.71 -11.01 1.45
N SER A 34 0.50 -11.38 1.05
CA SER A 34 0.23 -11.87 -0.30
C SER A 34 -1.23 -11.67 -0.65
N LEU A 35 -1.49 -11.34 -1.92
CA LEU A 35 -2.83 -11.22 -2.46
C LEU A 35 -2.97 -12.08 -3.71
N ARG A 36 -4.21 -12.44 -4.03
CA ARG A 36 -4.50 -13.08 -5.31
C ARG A 36 -4.08 -12.14 -6.46
N PRO A 37 -3.49 -12.65 -7.56
CA PRO A 37 -2.93 -11.81 -8.61
C PRO A 37 -3.89 -10.74 -9.19
N PRO A 38 -5.20 -11.01 -9.38
CA PRO A 38 -6.12 -9.98 -9.87
C PRO A 38 -6.28 -8.80 -8.90
N VAL A 39 -6.38 -9.09 -7.59
CA VAL A 39 -6.52 -8.07 -6.54
C VAL A 39 -5.26 -7.22 -6.44
N LEU A 40 -4.09 -7.88 -6.46
CA LEU A 40 -2.82 -7.16 -6.45
C LEU A 40 -2.69 -6.26 -7.69
N LYS A 41 -3.02 -6.77 -8.87
CA LYS A 41 -2.94 -6.00 -10.12
C LYS A 41 -3.83 -4.76 -10.09
N GLU A 42 -5.07 -4.89 -9.61
CA GLU A 42 -6.00 -3.77 -9.46
C GLU A 42 -5.46 -2.73 -8.48
N ALA A 43 -5.01 -3.16 -7.30
CA ALA A 43 -4.47 -2.27 -6.28
C ALA A 43 -3.20 -1.52 -6.76
N LEU A 44 -2.29 -2.21 -7.45
CA LEU A 44 -1.08 -1.60 -8.01
C LEU A 44 -1.38 -0.62 -9.13
N ALA A 45 -2.37 -0.92 -9.99
CA ALA A 45 -2.79 0.00 -11.05
C ALA A 45 -3.39 1.29 -10.47
N TRP A 46 -4.24 1.17 -9.45
CA TRP A 46 -4.78 2.32 -8.74
C TRP A 46 -3.68 3.10 -8.02
N ALA A 47 -2.78 2.42 -7.29
CA ALA A 47 -1.70 3.06 -6.56
C ALA A 47 -0.75 3.85 -7.49
N GLY A 48 -0.40 3.29 -8.66
CA GLY A 48 0.43 3.96 -9.66
C GLY A 48 -0.14 5.29 -10.16
N GLN A 49 -1.47 5.41 -10.23
CA GLN A 49 -2.14 6.66 -10.61
C GLN A 49 -2.30 7.63 -9.42
N ASN A 50 -2.12 7.16 -8.18
CA ASN A 50 -2.42 7.89 -6.95
C ASN A 50 -1.19 8.06 -6.03
N ILE A 51 0.03 7.91 -6.53
CA ILE A 51 1.26 8.01 -5.72
C ILE A 51 1.34 9.32 -4.93
N GLY A 52 0.99 10.46 -5.53
CA GLY A 52 1.02 11.75 -4.84
C GLY A 52 0.06 11.82 -3.65
N LEU A 53 -1.15 11.27 -3.80
CA LEU A 53 -2.13 11.14 -2.72
C LEU A 53 -1.59 10.24 -1.60
N LEU A 54 -1.07 9.06 -1.96
CA LEU A 54 -0.57 8.10 -0.99
C LEU A 54 0.62 8.66 -0.21
N ALA A 55 1.57 9.30 -0.89
CA ALA A 55 2.74 9.92 -0.26
C ALA A 55 2.37 11.07 0.68
N THR A 56 1.33 11.85 0.32
CA THR A 56 0.81 12.92 1.18
C THR A 56 0.16 12.33 2.44
N LYS A 57 -0.70 11.31 2.28
CA LYS A 57 -1.34 10.63 3.41
C LYS A 57 -0.35 9.94 4.34
N TRP A 58 0.71 9.34 3.80
CA TRP A 58 1.78 8.79 4.63
C TRP A 58 2.40 9.86 5.54
N LYS A 59 2.75 11.02 4.99
CA LYS A 59 3.35 12.13 5.77
C LYS A 59 2.40 12.70 6.82
N GLU A 60 1.10 12.78 6.50
CA GLU A 60 0.09 13.26 7.46
C GLU A 60 -0.08 12.31 8.66
N LEU A 61 -0.02 11.00 8.41
CA LEU A 61 -0.23 9.97 9.43
C LEU A 61 1.06 9.62 10.19
N ASN A 62 2.22 9.82 9.57
CA ASN A 62 3.54 9.46 10.07
C ASN A 62 4.52 10.65 9.94
N PRO A 63 4.34 11.71 10.76
CA PRO A 63 5.19 12.90 10.77
C PRO A 63 6.59 12.66 11.36
#